data_AF-A0A9E4UYZ3-F1
#
_entry.id   AF-A0A9E4UYZ3-F1
#
_cell.length_a   1.000
_cell.length_b   1.000
_cell.length_c   1.000
_cell.angle_alpha   90.00
_cell.angle_beta   90.00
_cell.angle_gamma   90.00
#
_symmetry.space_group_name_H-M   'P 1'
#
loop_
_entity.id
_entity.type
_entity.pdbx_description
1 polymer ?
#
loop_
_entity_poly.entity_id
_entity_poly.type
_entity_poly.pdbx_seq_one_letter_code
_entity_poly.pdbx_strand_id
1 'polypeptide(L)'
;MRICSFLPSATEMVYDLGLQDQLYGVTHECDYPPEARNKPHVVHSVFEGQEPTSGEISKVIAERLAQGLGIYELDVELIKEAEPDLLITQAICEV
;
A
#
# COMPACT_ATOMS: atom_id res chain seq x y z
N MET A 1 -7.87 -18.53 -0.13
CA MET A 1 -7.21 -17.67 -1.13
C MET A 1 -6.22 -16.78 -0.41
N ARG A 2 -5.23 -16.23 -1.10
CA ARG A 2 -4.26 -15.28 -0.55
C ARG A 2 -4.44 -13.93 -1.21
N ILE A 3 -4.87 -12.95 -0.42
CA ILE A 3 -5.25 -11.60 -0.86
C ILE A 3 -4.13 -10.64 -0.50
N CYS A 4 -3.74 -9.77 -1.43
CA CYS A 4 -2.98 -8.56 -1.10
C CYS A 4 -3.80 -7.33 -1.49
N SER A 5 -3.88 -6.36 -0.57
CA SER A 5 -4.60 -5.10 -0.73
C SER A 5 -3.62 -3.94 -0.82
N PHE A 6 -3.75 -3.13 -1.87
CA PHE A 6 -2.84 -2.01 -2.16
C PHE A 6 -3.42 -0.66 -1.73
N LEU A 7 -4.44 -0.65 -0.87
CA LEU A 7 -5.08 0.56 -0.37
C LEU A 7 -5.79 0.31 0.97
N PRO A 8 -5.87 1.30 1.88
CA PRO A 8 -6.49 1.13 3.19
C PRO A 8 -7.97 0.73 3.12
N SER A 9 -8.76 1.39 2.29
CA SER A 9 -10.20 1.14 2.18
C SER A 9 -10.52 -0.29 1.74
N ALA A 10 -9.74 -0.88 0.83
CA ALA A 10 -9.92 -2.28 0.43
C ALA A 10 -9.52 -3.25 1.54
N THR A 11 -8.49 -2.91 2.33
CA THR A 11 -8.13 -3.68 3.51
C THR A 11 -9.30 -3.70 4.50
N GLU A 12 -9.88 -2.54 4.79
CA GLU A 12 -11.06 -2.44 5.67
C GLU A 12 -12.24 -3.26 5.14
N MET A 13 -12.54 -3.20 3.84
CA MET A 13 -13.59 -4.02 3.23
C MET A 13 -13.33 -5.53 3.38
N VAL A 14 -12.08 -5.98 3.26
CA VAL A 14 -11.72 -7.39 3.46
C VAL A 14 -11.96 -7.83 4.90
N TYR A 15 -11.69 -6.96 5.88
CA TYR A 15 -12.03 -7.21 7.28
C TYR A 15 -13.54 -7.23 7.52
N ASP A 16 -14.29 -6.27 6.97
CA ASP A 16 -15.76 -6.20 7.11
C ASP A 16 -16.46 -7.44 6.53
N LEU A 17 -15.89 -8.03 5.48
CA LEU A 17 -16.37 -9.27 4.87
C LEU A 17 -15.99 -10.54 5.66
N GLY A 18 -15.23 -10.42 6.77
CA GLY A 18 -14.76 -11.54 7.57
C GLY A 18 -13.67 -12.38 6.89
N LEU A 19 -12.89 -11.78 5.98
CA LEU A 19 -11.87 -12.45 5.18
C LEU A 19 -10.43 -12.15 5.65
N GLN A 20 -10.26 -11.62 6.87
CA GLN A 20 -8.96 -11.21 7.42
C GLN A 20 -7.90 -12.33 7.46
N ASP A 21 -8.31 -13.60 7.57
CA ASP A 21 -7.39 -14.74 7.57
C ASP A 21 -6.82 -15.03 6.16
N GLN A 22 -7.49 -14.53 5.12
CA GLN A 22 -7.05 -14.63 3.73
C GLN A 22 -6.22 -13.41 3.30
N LEU A 23 -6.25 -12.33 4.08
CA LEU A 23 -5.45 -11.13 3.83
C LEU A 23 -4.01 -11.34 4.27
N TYR A 24 -3.09 -11.27 3.32
CA TYR A 24 -1.66 -11.42 3.54
C TYR A 24 -0.95 -10.06 3.54
N GLY A 25 -1.00 -9.33 2.42
CA GLY A 25 -0.28 -8.07 2.25
C GLY A 25 -1.19 -6.84 2.31
N VAL A 26 -0.71 -5.78 2.95
CA VAL A 26 -1.40 -4.48 3.06
C VAL A 26 -0.48 -3.30 2.69
N THR A 27 -0.97 -2.06 2.73
CA THR A 27 -0.11 -0.87 2.60
C THR A 27 0.34 -0.38 3.99
N HIS A 28 1.43 0.40 4.03
CA HIS A 28 1.90 1.09 5.23
C HIS A 28 0.87 1.98 5.94
N GLU A 29 -0.16 2.44 5.23
CA GLU A 29 -1.26 3.24 5.79
C GLU A 29 -2.40 2.39 6.38
N CYS A 30 -2.34 1.06 6.28
CA CYS A 30 -3.37 0.18 6.82
C CYS A 30 -3.28 0.10 8.34
N ASP A 31 -4.10 0.90 8.99
CA ASP A 31 -4.05 1.08 10.44
C ASP A 31 -5.38 0.72 11.14
N TYR A 32 -6.40 0.38 10.35
CA TYR A 32 -7.72 -0.06 10.77
C TYR A 32 -8.18 -1.33 10.02
N PRO A 33 -8.83 -2.29 10.72
CA PRO A 33 -8.84 -2.40 12.17
C PRO A 33 -7.41 -2.59 12.71
N PRO A 34 -7.13 -2.37 14.01
CA PRO A 34 -5.76 -2.34 14.54
C PRO A 34 -4.92 -3.57 14.19
N GLU A 35 -5.55 -4.72 14.00
CA GLU A 35 -4.94 -5.98 13.57
C GLU A 35 -4.32 -5.91 12.16
N ALA A 36 -4.77 -5.00 11.31
CA ALA A 36 -4.21 -4.78 9.97
C ALA A 36 -2.74 -4.36 10.02
N ARG A 37 -2.32 -3.65 11.09
CA ARG A 37 -0.91 -3.26 11.31
C ARG A 37 0.04 -4.46 11.51
N ASN A 38 -0.51 -5.63 11.80
CA ASN A 38 0.28 -6.86 11.96
C ASN A 38 0.50 -7.60 10.63
N LYS A 39 -0.12 -7.14 9.54
CA LYS A 39 0.03 -7.74 8.21
C LYS A 39 1.30 -7.19 7.54
N PRO A 40 2.04 -8.00 6.78
CA PRO A 40 3.14 -7.53 5.96
C PRO A 40 2.76 -6.35 5.06
N HIS A 41 3.57 -5.29 5.05
CA HIS A 41 3.39 -4.16 4.15
C HIS A 41 3.99 -4.52 2.78
N VAL A 42 3.17 -4.54 1.74
CA VAL A 42 3.57 -4.78 0.34
C VAL A 42 3.58 -3.50 -0.50
N VAL A 43 3.09 -2.39 0.06
CA VAL A 43 3.11 -1.06 -0.55
C VAL A 43 3.65 -0.05 0.45
N HIS A 44 4.68 0.68 0.05
CA HIS A 44 5.40 1.66 0.85
C HIS A 44 5.30 3.05 0.25
N SER A 45 5.33 4.08 1.10
CA SER A 45 5.55 5.45 0.66
C SER A 45 7.04 5.75 0.58
N VAL A 46 7.45 6.55 -0.40
CA VAL A 46 8.82 7.07 -0.48
C VAL A 46 9.21 7.96 0.73
N PHE A 47 8.22 8.32 1.56
CA PHE A 47 8.37 9.08 2.79
C PHE A 47 8.22 8.20 4.05
N GLU A 48 8.11 6.88 3.92
CA GLU A 48 7.94 6.00 5.08
C GLU A 48 9.10 6.16 6.08
N GLY A 49 8.75 6.26 7.37
CA GLY A 49 9.71 6.49 8.46
C GLY A 49 10.33 7.88 8.51
N GLN A 50 9.81 8.85 7.73
CA GLN A 50 10.30 10.22 7.67
C GLN A 50 9.20 11.23 8.01
N GLU A 51 9.61 12.42 8.46
CA GLU A 51 8.72 13.57 8.69
C GLU A 51 9.18 14.77 7.83
N PRO A 52 9.03 14.69 6.49
CA PRO A 52 9.48 15.74 5.61
C PRO A 52 8.61 17.00 5.74
N THR A 53 9.24 18.16 5.58
CA THR A 53 8.53 19.43 5.40
C THR A 53 7.77 19.44 4.08
N SER A 54 6.77 20.32 3.95
CA SER A 54 6.00 20.48 2.70
C SER A 54 6.89 20.83 1.48
N GLY A 55 7.97 21.57 1.70
CA GLY A 55 8.95 21.90 0.67
C GLY A 55 9.73 20.68 0.18
N GLU A 56 10.11 19.79 1.10
CA GLU A 56 10.78 18.52 0.78
C GLU A 56 9.83 17.56 0.06
N ILE A 57 8.58 17.44 0.53
CA ILE A 57 7.54 16.66 -0.15
C ILE A 57 7.37 17.12 -1.60
N SER A 58 7.19 18.43 -1.81
CA SER A 58 6.98 19.00 -3.14
C SER A 58 8.16 18.74 -4.07
N LYS A 59 9.38 18.85 -3.54
CA LYS A 59 10.60 18.57 -4.29
C LYS A 59 10.69 17.10 -4.73
N VAL A 60 10.51 16.16 -3.79
CA VAL A 60 10.58 14.73 -4.07
C VAL A 60 9.50 14.30 -5.06
N ILE A 61 8.27 14.79 -4.89
CA ILE A 61 7.17 14.49 -5.83
C ILE A 61 7.51 15.00 -7.24
N ALA A 62 7.98 16.24 -7.37
CA ALA A 62 8.34 16.81 -8.67
C ALA A 62 9.47 16.02 -9.36
N GLU A 63 10.51 15.64 -8.61
CA GLU A 63 11.63 14.86 -9.12
C GLU A 63 11.19 13.47 -9.61
N ARG A 64 10.31 12.79 -8.87
CA ARG A 64 9.80 11.47 -9.25
C ARG A 64 8.85 11.51 -10.43
N LEU A 65 7.94 12.48 -10.48
CA LEU A 65 7.05 12.69 -11.63
C LEU A 65 7.86 12.98 -12.91
N ALA A 66 8.92 13.79 -12.82
CA ALA A 66 9.80 14.05 -13.97
C ALA A 66 10.53 12.79 -14.48
N GLN A 67 10.68 11.77 -13.63
CA GLN A 67 11.26 10.46 -13.97
C GLN A 67 10.20 9.41 -14.34
N GLY A 68 8.90 9.77 -14.35
CA GLY A 68 7.81 8.83 -14.58
C GLY A 68 7.61 7.82 -13.45
N LEU A 69 8.11 8.12 -12.25
CA LEU A 69 7.99 7.27 -11.06
C LEU A 69 6.79 7.71 -10.21
N GLY A 70 6.11 6.74 -9.60
CA GLY A 70 5.08 6.99 -8.59
C GLY A 70 5.68 7.35 -7.22
N ILE A 71 4.82 7.82 -6.31
CA ILE A 71 5.17 8.14 -4.90
C ILE A 71 5.00 6.94 -3.95
N TYR A 72 4.53 5.83 -4.48
CA TYR A 72 4.43 4.55 -3.79
C TYR A 72 5.31 3.52 -4.47
N GLU A 73 5.89 2.62 -3.67
CA GLU A 73 6.77 1.55 -4.11
C GLU A 73 6.20 0.21 -3.65
N LEU A 74 6.33 -0.82 -4.49
CA LEU A 74 5.87 -2.17 -4.18
C LEU A 74 7.04 -3.00 -3.66
N ASP A 75 6.81 -3.78 -2.59
CA ASP A 75 7.74 -4.84 -2.21
C ASP A 75 7.51 -6.06 -3.11
N VAL A 76 8.20 -6.05 -4.25
CA VAL A 76 8.06 -7.07 -5.29
C VAL A 76 8.47 -8.46 -4.80
N GLU A 77 9.46 -8.55 -3.90
CA GLU A 77 9.91 -9.83 -3.39
C GLU A 77 8.88 -10.41 -2.42
N LEU A 78 8.35 -9.60 -1.51
CA LEU A 78 7.26 -10.02 -0.63
C LEU A 78 6.00 -10.40 -1.40
N ILE A 79 5.66 -9.68 -2.48
CA ILE A 79 4.53 -10.04 -3.35
C ILE A 79 4.76 -11.39 -4.06
N LYS A 80 5.99 -11.67 -4.52
CA LYS A 80 6.33 -12.97 -5.12
C LYS A 80 6.24 -14.09 -4.10
N GLU A 81 6.81 -13.89 -2.90
CA GLU A 81 6.71 -14.84 -1.79
C GLU A 81 5.26 -15.04 -1.30
N ALA A 82 4.43 -14.01 -1.47
CA ALA A 82 3.02 -14.08 -1.16
C ALA A 82 2.25 -15.00 -2.10
N GLU A 83 2.67 -15.17 -3.35
CA GLU A 83 1.93 -15.90 -4.39
C GLU A 83 0.41 -15.59 -4.35
N PRO A 84 -0.01 -14.31 -4.48
CA PRO A 84 -1.39 -13.92 -4.23
C PRO A 84 -2.34 -14.48 -5.31
N ASP A 85 -3.47 -15.01 -4.87
CA ASP A 85 -4.58 -15.39 -5.74
C ASP A 85 -5.38 -14.17 -6.22
N LEU A 86 -5.34 -13.08 -5.44
CA LEU A 86 -6.09 -11.85 -5.70
C LEU A 86 -5.28 -10.62 -5.25
N LEU A 87 -5.14 -9.66 -6.17
CA LEU A 87 -4.65 -8.31 -5.89
C LEU A 87 -5.81 -7.32 -5.95
N ILE A 88 -6.00 -6.52 -4.90
CA ILE A 88 -6.99 -5.44 -4.87
C ILE A 88 -6.25 -4.11 -5.00
N THR A 89 -6.58 -3.36 -6.06
CA THR A 89 -5.95 -2.07 -6.41
C THR A 89 -7.00 -1.06 -6.84
N GLN A 90 -6.61 0.21 -6.92
CA GLN A 90 -7.42 1.30 -7.46
C GLN A 90 -6.67 2.01 -8.57
N ALA A 91 -7.40 2.42 -9.61
CA ALA A 91 -6.89 3.40 -10.55
C ALA A 91 -6.98 4.79 -9.90
N ILE A 92 -6.02 5.66 -10.20
CA ILE A 92 -6.12 7.08 -9.86
C ILE A 92 -7.16 7.70 -10.80
N CYS A 93 -8.15 8.40 -10.26
CA CYS A 93 -9.07 9.18 -11.09
C CYS A 93 -8.29 10.30 -11.79
N GLU A 94 -8.52 10.49 -13.09
CA GLU A 94 -8.07 11.70 -13.78
C GLU A 94 -8.84 12.88 -13.18
N VAL A 95 -8.11 13.86 -12.63
CA VAL A 95 -8.63 15.14 -12.10
C VAL A 95 -8.20 16.30 -12.97
#